data_AF-W5YW09-F1
#
_entry.id   AF-W5YW09-F1
#
_cell.length_a   1.000
_cell.length_b   1.000
_cell.length_c   1.000
_cell.angle_alpha   90.00
_cell.angle_beta   90.00
_cell.angle_gamma   90.00
#
_symmetry.space_group_name_H-M   'P 1'
#
loop_
_entity.id
_entity.type
_entity.pdbx_description
1 polymer ?
#
loop_
_entity_poly.entity_id
_entity_poly.type
_entity_poly.pdbx_seq_one_letter_code
_entity_poly.pdbx_strand_id
1 'polypeptide(L)'
;MAGITTLDCPGPGARCLVRAEATQIFPLPGFDAYRGQMYRLDAHYRLRPGNWTAELKYRADYNDRDNLDTGEEFFSVSPERHGLDAGIEYDLTDQLSVEAGAGFRFSYYRTPHQLIVPEGRQTIRREDKRHTLSVGTTYRFSRRTSLSLDLDRIDNNSNIDRYSYDRHTVTASLAVGF
;
A
#
# COMPACT_ATOMS: atom_id res chain seq x y z
N MET A 1 -7.89 17.35 11.12
CA MET A 1 -6.69 17.19 10.28
C MET A 1 -5.49 17.51 11.14
N ALA A 2 -4.69 16.51 11.52
CA ALA A 2 -3.57 16.74 12.43
C ALA A 2 -2.23 16.63 11.69
N GLY A 3 -1.44 17.70 11.77
CA GLY A 3 0.02 17.75 11.72
C GLY A 3 0.72 17.15 10.51
N ILE A 4 1.03 17.99 9.52
CA ILE A 4 2.21 17.77 8.66
C ILE A 4 3.39 18.38 9.41
N THR A 5 4.36 17.56 9.80
CA THR A 5 5.63 18.07 10.31
C THR A 5 6.71 17.70 9.30
N THR A 6 7.24 18.71 8.60
CA THR A 6 8.48 18.57 7.84
C THR A 6 9.63 18.72 8.82
N LEU A 7 10.33 17.63 9.12
CA LEU A 7 11.55 17.64 9.93
C LEU A 7 12.76 17.83 9.00
N ASP A 8 13.78 18.56 9.48
CA ASP A 8 15.09 18.57 8.86
C ASP A 8 15.64 17.15 8.87
N CYS A 9 15.81 16.58 7.69
CA CYS A 9 16.27 15.21 7.54
C CYS A 9 17.73 15.14 7.13
N PRO A 10 18.46 14.13 7.61
CA PRO A 10 19.85 13.96 7.26
C PRO A 10 20.00 13.74 5.76
N GLY A 11 20.94 14.46 5.12
CA GLY A 11 21.32 14.28 3.73
C GLY A 11 21.06 15.50 2.83
N PRO A 12 22.00 15.90 1.98
CA PRO A 12 21.80 17.00 1.03
C PRO A 12 20.70 16.64 0.02
N GLY A 13 19.73 17.55 -0.18
CA GLY A 13 18.60 17.33 -1.09
C GLY A 13 17.55 16.33 -0.57
N ALA A 14 17.65 15.93 0.71
CA ALA A 14 16.67 15.07 1.36
C ALA A 14 15.36 15.81 1.63
N ARG A 15 14.25 15.09 1.54
CA ARG A 15 12.94 15.55 2.01
C ARG A 15 12.29 14.46 2.84
N CYS A 16 11.78 14.86 4.00
CA CYS A 16 10.99 14.01 4.88
C CYS A 16 9.59 14.53 5.06
N LEU A 17 8.66 13.59 5.15
CA LEU A 17 7.30 13.83 5.54
C LEU A 17 6.87 12.77 6.53
N VAL A 18 6.38 13.20 7.68
CA VAL A 18 5.59 12.34 8.59
C VAL A 18 4.17 12.89 8.62
N ARG A 19 3.20 11.99 8.42
CA ARG A 19 1.77 12.31 8.45
C ARG A 19 1.07 11.32 9.35
N ALA A 20 0.25 11.83 10.26
CA ALA A 20 -0.67 11.04 11.05
C ALA A 20 -2.11 11.37 10.65
N GLU A 21 -2.97 10.36 10.53
CA GLU A 21 -4.36 10.51 10.16
C GLU A 21 -5.23 9.66 11.08
N ALA A 22 -6.38 10.22 11.48
CA ALA A 22 -7.44 9.52 12.17
C ALA A 22 -8.74 9.77 11.41
N THR A 23 -9.42 8.69 11.03
CA THR A 23 -10.57 8.72 10.12
C THR A 23 -11.70 7.89 10.71
N GLN A 24 -12.89 8.48 10.77
CA GLN A 24 -14.14 7.78 11.08
C GLN A 24 -14.83 7.41 9.77
N ILE A 25 -15.20 6.14 9.61
CA ILE A 25 -15.85 5.59 8.42
C ILE A 25 -17.34 5.43 8.72
N PHE A 26 -18.17 6.03 7.87
CA PHE A 26 -19.62 5.86 7.84
C PHE A 26 -20.00 5.22 6.50
N PRO A 27 -20.13 3.89 6.43
CA PRO A 27 -20.37 3.19 5.18
C PRO A 27 -21.83 3.36 4.71
N LEU A 28 -22.04 3.11 3.42
CA LEU A 28 -23.37 2.94 2.84
C LEU A 28 -24.01 1.63 3.34
N PRO A 29 -25.36 1.51 3.29
CA PRO A 29 -26.06 0.27 3.62
C PRO A 29 -25.47 -0.94 2.87
N GLY A 30 -25.30 -2.05 3.59
CA GLY A 30 -24.68 -3.28 3.06
C GLY A 30 -23.15 -3.34 3.21
N PHE A 31 -22.52 -2.26 3.69
CA PHE A 31 -21.09 -2.21 4.01
C PHE A 31 -20.83 -1.92 5.49
N ASP A 32 -21.81 -2.20 6.35
CA ASP A 32 -21.77 -1.89 7.79
C ASP A 32 -20.54 -2.47 8.49
N ALA A 33 -20.04 -3.63 8.02
CA ALA A 33 -18.80 -4.24 8.51
C ALA A 33 -17.56 -3.32 8.47
N TYR A 34 -17.55 -2.30 7.60
CA TYR A 34 -16.46 -1.35 7.46
C TYR A 34 -16.61 -0.07 8.29
N ARG A 35 -17.74 0.09 8.99
CA ARG A 35 -17.97 1.18 9.94
C ARG A 35 -16.94 1.09 11.05
N GLY A 36 -16.44 2.23 11.48
CA GLY A 36 -15.48 2.31 12.58
C GLY A 36 -14.36 3.31 12.31
N GLN A 37 -13.22 3.10 12.94
CA GLN A 37 -12.10 4.02 12.94
C GLN A 37 -10.89 3.44 12.20
N MET A 38 -10.13 4.30 11.55
CA MET A 38 -8.83 3.99 10.97
C MET A 38 -7.82 5.03 11.44
N TYR A 39 -6.69 4.57 11.93
CA TYR A 39 -5.55 5.39 12.29
C TYR A 39 -4.38 5.01 11.38
N ARG A 40 -3.72 6.01 10.79
CA ARG A 40 -2.62 5.82 9.86
C ARG A 40 -1.45 6.71 10.23
N LEU A 41 -0.26 6.13 10.20
CA LEU A 41 1.01 6.83 10.24
C LEU A 41 1.77 6.55 8.94
N ASP A 42 2.11 7.61 8.22
CA ASP A 42 2.99 7.55 7.05
C ASP A 42 4.30 8.27 7.38
N ALA A 43 5.42 7.64 7.08
CA ALA A 43 6.73 8.27 7.04
C ALA A 43 7.33 8.08 5.65
N HIS A 44 7.77 9.17 5.03
CA HIS A 44 8.32 9.17 3.69
C HIS A 44 9.63 9.95 3.67
N TYR A 45 10.66 9.30 3.15
CA TYR A 45 11.98 9.87 2.93
C TYR A 45 12.29 9.83 1.43
N ARG A 46 12.75 10.96 0.88
CA ARG A 46 13.10 11.08 -0.52
C ARG A 46 14.47 11.75 -0.67
N LEU A 47 15.31 11.20 -1.52
CA LEU A 47 16.61 11.75 -1.91
C LEU A 47 16.66 11.99 -3.42
N ARG A 48 17.32 13.06 -3.85
CA ARG A 48 17.50 13.37 -5.28
C ARG A 48 18.92 13.81 -5.66
N PRO A 49 19.92 12.93 -5.59
CA PRO A 49 21.27 13.25 -6.03
C PRO A 49 21.42 13.10 -7.55
N GLY A 50 21.64 14.21 -8.26
CA GLY A 50 21.84 14.20 -9.71
C GLY A 50 20.62 13.65 -10.46
N ASN A 51 20.84 12.63 -11.29
CA ASN A 51 19.79 11.97 -12.09
C ASN A 51 19.07 10.84 -11.33
N TRP A 52 19.36 10.66 -10.05
CA TRP A 52 18.73 9.63 -9.22
C TRP A 52 17.65 10.25 -8.35
N THR A 53 16.49 9.59 -8.26
CA THR A 53 15.53 9.78 -7.18
C THR A 53 15.43 8.48 -6.40
N ALA A 54 15.57 8.53 -5.08
CA ALA A 54 15.33 7.37 -4.20
C ALA A 54 14.24 7.71 -3.18
N GLU A 55 13.38 6.75 -2.90
CA GLU A 55 12.27 6.88 -1.96
C GLU A 55 12.23 5.71 -0.99
N LEU A 56 11.93 6.01 0.26
CA LEU A 56 11.63 5.02 1.30
C LEU A 56 10.35 5.45 2.00
N LYS A 57 9.35 4.56 2.04
CA LYS A 57 8.04 4.80 2.63
C LYS A 57 7.75 3.74 3.66
N TYR A 58 7.37 4.17 4.85
CA TYR A 58 6.82 3.32 5.88
C TYR A 58 5.37 3.72 6.15
N ARG A 59 4.49 2.72 6.26
CA ARG A 59 3.09 2.92 6.63
C ARG A 59 2.71 1.98 7.76
N ALA A 60 2.14 2.53 8.83
CA ALA A 60 1.44 1.78 9.85
C ALA A 60 -0.06 2.12 9.82
N ASP A 61 -0.91 1.11 9.72
CA ASP A 61 -2.36 1.25 9.79
C ASP A 61 -2.90 0.45 10.98
N TYR A 62 -3.76 1.07 11.77
CA TYR A 62 -4.59 0.39 12.77
C TYR A 62 -6.05 0.62 12.42
N ASN A 63 -6.79 -0.47 12.21
CA ASN A 63 -8.21 -0.43 11.88
C ASN A 63 -9.00 -1.01 13.04
N ASP A 64 -10.07 -0.32 13.41
CA ASP A 64 -11.04 -0.77 14.39
C ASP A 64 -12.44 -0.59 13.83
N ARG A 65 -12.90 -1.62 13.13
CA ARG A 65 -14.17 -1.67 12.42
C ARG A 65 -15.07 -2.75 13.00
N ASP A 66 -16.36 -2.62 12.76
CA ASP A 66 -17.40 -3.49 13.32
C ASP A 66 -17.20 -4.98 12.98
N ASN A 67 -16.51 -5.28 11.88
CA ASN A 67 -16.33 -6.63 11.32
C ASN A 67 -17.60 -7.16 10.65
N LEU A 68 -17.45 -8.20 9.83
CA LEU A 68 -18.58 -8.79 9.11
C LEU A 68 -19.03 -10.06 9.84
N ASP A 69 -20.27 -10.05 10.33
CA ASP A 69 -20.94 -11.24 10.86
C ASP A 69 -22.09 -11.61 9.91
N THR A 70 -22.06 -12.84 9.39
CA THR A 70 -23.12 -13.35 8.49
C THR A 70 -24.12 -14.24 9.21
N GLY A 71 -23.99 -14.42 10.53
CA GLY A 71 -24.73 -15.38 11.35
C GLY A 71 -24.10 -16.78 11.35
N GLU A 72 -23.46 -17.19 10.26
CA GLU A 72 -22.76 -18.48 10.15
C GLU A 72 -21.25 -18.33 10.32
N GLU A 73 -20.69 -17.28 9.72
CA GLU A 73 -19.27 -16.95 9.71
C GLU A 73 -19.04 -15.54 10.27
N PHE A 74 -17.85 -15.35 10.83
CA PHE A 74 -17.35 -14.07 11.29
C PHE A 74 -16.06 -13.72 10.56
N PHE A 75 -15.99 -12.52 9.99
CA PHE A 75 -14.82 -12.02 9.29
C PHE A 75 -14.30 -10.72 9.88
N SER A 76 -13.09 -10.81 10.43
CA SER A 76 -12.33 -9.63 10.83
C SER A 76 -11.93 -8.81 9.60
N VAL A 77 -12.33 -7.54 9.55
CA VAL A 77 -11.92 -6.58 8.51
C VAL A 77 -11.10 -5.40 9.09
N SER A 78 -10.54 -5.64 10.28
CA SER A 78 -9.85 -4.68 11.13
C SER A 78 -8.37 -5.04 11.31
N PRO A 79 -7.55 -4.98 10.24
CA PRO A 79 -6.15 -5.33 10.34
C PRO A 79 -5.31 -4.21 10.97
N GLU A 80 -4.29 -4.65 11.68
CA GLU A 80 -3.07 -3.88 11.94
C GLU A 80 -2.08 -4.18 10.82
N ARG A 81 -1.56 -3.16 10.16
CA ARG A 81 -0.67 -3.32 9.01
C ARG A 81 0.58 -2.51 9.18
N HIS A 82 1.71 -3.11 8.82
CA HIS A 82 2.98 -2.41 8.69
C HIS A 82 3.54 -2.69 7.30
N GLY A 83 3.83 -1.63 6.55
CA GLY A 83 4.39 -1.68 5.21
C GLY A 83 5.68 -0.89 5.12
N LEU A 84 6.63 -1.41 4.36
CA LEU A 84 7.86 -0.73 3.96
C LEU A 84 7.99 -0.88 2.45
N ASP A 85 8.08 0.24 1.75
CA ASP A 85 8.26 0.31 0.31
C ASP A 85 9.50 1.13 0.00
N ALA A 86 10.37 0.62 -0.88
CA ALA A 86 11.56 1.30 -1.36
C ALA A 86 11.51 1.41 -2.88
N GLY A 87 11.93 2.55 -3.41
CA GLY A 87 11.93 2.83 -4.84
C GLY A 87 13.17 3.59 -5.25
N ILE A 88 13.61 3.34 -6.48
CA ILE A 88 14.67 4.09 -7.13
C ILE A 88 14.26 4.40 -8.57
N GLU A 89 14.50 5.64 -8.98
CA GLU A 89 14.30 6.13 -10.34
C GLU A 89 15.63 6.71 -10.84
N TYR A 90 15.92 6.46 -12.11
CA TYR A 90 17.06 7.04 -12.81
C TYR A 90 16.60 7.72 -14.10
N ASP A 91 16.88 9.01 -14.22
CA ASP A 91 16.74 9.77 -15.46
C ASP A 91 17.90 9.38 -16.41
N LEU A 92 17.64 8.42 -17.30
CA LEU A 92 18.57 8.00 -18.35
C LEU A 92 18.89 9.14 -19.31
N THR A 93 17.86 9.94 -19.64
CA THR A 93 17.95 11.18 -20.41
C THR A 93 16.90 12.17 -19.89
N ASP A 94 16.91 13.40 -20.39
CA ASP A 94 15.87 14.40 -20.04
C ASP A 94 14.44 13.95 -20.41
N GLN A 95 14.32 12.97 -21.31
CA GLN A 95 13.06 12.43 -21.81
C GLN A 95 12.72 11.05 -21.27
N LEU A 96 13.67 10.28 -20.77
CA LEU A 96 13.48 8.88 -20.40
C LEU A 96 13.91 8.64 -18.96
N SER A 97 13.00 8.15 -18.13
CA SER A 97 13.32 7.64 -16.80
C SER A 97 12.89 6.19 -16.65
N VAL A 98 13.64 5.45 -15.83
CA VAL A 98 13.35 4.07 -15.45
C VAL A 98 13.28 4.01 -13.93
N GLU A 99 12.27 3.33 -13.42
CA GLU A 99 12.09 3.11 -11.99
C GLU A 99 12.01 1.62 -11.65
N ALA A 100 12.46 1.29 -10.45
CA ALA A 100 12.30 -0.02 -9.87
C ALA A 100 11.87 0.12 -8.40
N GLY A 101 10.98 -0.76 -7.95
CA GLY A 101 10.43 -0.72 -6.62
C GLY A 101 10.33 -2.11 -5.99
N ALA A 102 10.45 -2.14 -4.67
CA ALA A 102 10.18 -3.32 -3.86
C ALA A 102 9.43 -2.93 -2.59
N GLY A 103 8.49 -3.78 -2.19
CA GLY A 103 7.64 -3.54 -1.03
C GLY A 103 7.41 -4.80 -0.22
N PHE A 104 7.26 -4.62 1.09
CA PHE A 104 6.80 -5.66 2.01
C PHE A 104 5.70 -5.09 2.90
N ARG A 105 4.65 -5.86 3.13
CA ARG A 105 3.59 -5.53 4.08
C ARG A 105 3.18 -6.75 4.90
N PHE A 106 3.24 -6.62 6.22
CA PHE A 106 2.63 -7.55 7.15
C PHE A 106 1.26 -7.04 7.59
N SER A 107 0.26 -7.92 7.65
CA SER A 107 -1.09 -7.61 8.18
C SER A 107 -1.50 -8.65 9.22
N TYR A 108 -1.91 -8.18 10.39
CA TYR A 108 -2.38 -9.00 11.50
C TYR A 108 -3.81 -8.61 11.86
N TYR A 109 -4.71 -9.59 11.92
CA TYR A 109 -6.12 -9.37 12.25
C TYR A 109 -6.36 -9.82 13.68
N ARG A 110 -6.42 -8.88 14.63
CA ARG A 110 -6.49 -9.19 16.07
C ARG A 110 -7.67 -10.10 16.44
N THR A 111 -8.83 -9.81 15.88
CA THR A 111 -10.03 -10.65 16.03
C THR A 111 -9.93 -11.85 15.10
N PRO A 112 -10.07 -13.09 15.60
CA PRO A 112 -10.03 -14.26 14.74
C PRO A 112 -11.26 -14.32 13.83
N HIS A 113 -11.08 -14.87 12.63
CA HIS A 113 -12.20 -15.30 11.81
C HIS A 113 -12.84 -16.53 12.44
N GLN A 114 -14.15 -16.68 12.22
CA GLN A 114 -14.87 -17.94 12.41
C GLN A 114 -15.38 -18.37 11.05
N LEU A 115 -14.83 -19.45 10.51
CA LEU A 115 -15.08 -19.91 9.14
C LEU A 115 -15.80 -21.25 9.16
N ILE A 116 -16.67 -21.48 8.19
CA ILE A 116 -17.24 -22.80 7.93
C ILE A 116 -16.38 -23.48 6.87
N VAL A 117 -15.73 -24.56 7.25
CA VAL A 117 -14.89 -25.41 6.39
C VAL A 117 -15.47 -26.83 6.37
N PRO A 118 -15.06 -27.72 5.43
CA PRO A 118 -15.58 -29.08 5.36
C PRO A 118 -15.47 -29.87 6.68
N GLU A 119 -14.46 -29.58 7.50
CA GLU A 119 -14.22 -30.20 8.81
C GLU A 119 -15.04 -29.58 9.96
N GLY A 120 -15.86 -28.57 9.68
CA GLY A 120 -16.71 -27.87 10.64
C GLY A 120 -16.35 -26.39 10.81
N ARG A 121 -16.62 -25.81 12.00
CA ARG A 121 -16.30 -24.41 12.28
C ARG A 121 -14.83 -24.28 12.70
N GLN A 122 -14.07 -23.51 11.94
CA GLN A 122 -12.67 -23.18 12.22
C GLN A 122 -12.55 -21.77 12.79
N THR A 123 -11.83 -21.62 13.91
CA THR A 123 -11.44 -20.30 14.42
C THR A 123 -9.99 -20.06 14.08
N ILE A 124 -9.70 -19.04 13.26
CA ILE A 124 -8.35 -18.77 12.77
C ILE A 124 -8.04 -17.28 12.79
N ARG A 125 -6.89 -16.93 13.37
CA ARG A 125 -6.40 -15.55 13.34
C ARG A 125 -5.63 -15.32 12.05
N ARG A 126 -6.09 -14.38 11.23
CA ARG A 126 -5.50 -14.14 9.92
C ARG A 126 -4.19 -13.36 10.01
N GLU A 127 -3.22 -13.82 9.24
CA GLU A 127 -1.96 -13.14 8.99
C GLU A 127 -1.68 -13.11 7.49
N ASP A 128 -1.29 -11.95 6.96
CA ASP A 128 -0.88 -11.81 5.57
C ASP A 128 0.53 -11.25 5.47
N LYS A 129 1.34 -11.82 4.59
CA LYS A 129 2.66 -11.33 4.18
C LYS A 129 2.60 -11.02 2.69
N ARG A 130 2.67 -9.74 2.35
CA ARG A 130 2.61 -9.28 0.96
C ARG A 130 3.95 -8.74 0.51
N HIS A 131 4.46 -9.27 -0.60
CA HIS A 131 5.59 -8.74 -1.32
C HIS A 131 5.11 -8.02 -2.58
N THR A 132 5.82 -6.97 -2.97
CA THR A 132 5.56 -6.24 -4.21
C THR A 132 6.87 -5.96 -4.91
N LEU A 133 6.92 -6.16 -6.21
CA LEU A 133 8.03 -5.79 -7.08
C LEU A 133 7.45 -5.00 -8.24
N SER A 134 8.08 -3.88 -8.59
CA SER A 134 7.67 -3.06 -9.71
C SER A 134 8.86 -2.63 -10.57
N VAL A 135 8.63 -2.51 -11.87
CA VAL A 135 9.54 -1.87 -12.82
C VAL A 135 8.71 -0.96 -13.70
N GLY A 136 9.11 0.31 -13.80
CA GLY A 136 8.43 1.32 -14.57
C GLY A 136 9.38 1.99 -15.57
N THR A 137 8.84 2.48 -16.66
CA THR A 137 9.58 3.32 -17.61
C THR A 137 8.68 4.43 -18.11
N THR A 138 9.17 5.66 -18.05
CA THR A 138 8.44 6.84 -18.52
C THR A 138 9.21 7.55 -19.62
N TYR A 139 8.57 7.75 -20.76
CA TYR A 139 9.09 8.55 -21.87
C TYR A 139 8.27 9.83 -22.07
N ARG A 140 8.92 10.98 -21.98
CA ARG A 140 8.37 12.33 -22.14
C ARG A 140 8.61 12.82 -23.57
N PHE A 141 7.58 12.74 -24.41
CA PHE A 141 7.63 13.29 -25.77
C PHE A 141 7.76 14.82 -25.75
N SER A 142 7.14 15.47 -24.77
CA SER A 142 7.18 16.92 -24.57
C SER A 142 7.00 17.26 -23.10
N ARG A 143 7.02 18.55 -22.75
CA ARG A 143 6.69 19.03 -21.39
C ARG A 143 5.24 18.74 -20.98
N ARG A 144 4.38 18.39 -21.93
CA ARG A 144 2.94 18.17 -21.72
C ARG A 144 2.50 16.75 -22.04
N THR A 145 3.38 15.90 -22.55
CA THR A 145 2.99 14.58 -23.05
C THR A 145 4.00 13.53 -22.63
N SER A 146 3.52 12.48 -21.98
CA SER A 146 4.35 11.34 -21.59
C SER A 146 3.61 10.02 -21.73
N LEU A 147 4.36 8.97 -22.05
CA LEU A 147 3.92 7.59 -22.01
C LEU A 147 4.66 6.88 -20.87
N SER A 148 3.95 6.11 -20.06
CA SER A 148 4.52 5.25 -19.03
C SER A 148 4.11 3.81 -19.25
N LEU A 149 5.02 2.89 -18.95
CA LEU A 149 4.79 1.45 -18.92
C LEU A 149 5.24 0.92 -17.56
N ASP A 150 4.32 0.30 -16.84
CA ASP A 150 4.54 -0.22 -15.49
C ASP A 150 4.26 -1.73 -15.45
N LEU A 151 5.17 -2.47 -14.84
CA LEU A 151 5.09 -3.91 -14.61
C LEU A 151 5.12 -4.16 -13.11
N ASP A 152 4.03 -4.70 -12.57
CA ASP A 152 3.89 -4.97 -11.14
C ASP A 152 3.67 -6.47 -10.90
N ARG A 153 4.37 -7.02 -9.91
CA ARG A 153 4.06 -8.31 -9.29
C ARG A 153 3.73 -8.12 -7.83
N ILE A 154 2.61 -8.67 -7.40
CA ILE A 154 2.19 -8.70 -6.00
C ILE A 154 1.93 -10.14 -5.61
N ASP A 155 2.69 -10.62 -4.63
CA ASP A 155 2.49 -11.92 -4.00
C ASP A 155 1.99 -11.71 -2.57
N ASN A 156 0.85 -12.30 -2.22
CA ASN A 156 0.27 -12.22 -0.89
C ASN A 156 0.08 -13.64 -0.36
N ASN A 157 0.90 -14.00 0.61
CA ASN A 157 0.78 -15.25 1.34
C ASN A 157 -0.05 -15.02 2.60
N SER A 158 -1.21 -15.68 2.69
CA SER A 158 -2.10 -15.67 3.85
C SER A 158 -2.16 -17.05 4.48
N ASN A 159 -2.32 -17.13 5.80
CA ASN A 159 -2.62 -18.39 6.47
C ASN A 159 -4.08 -18.87 6.28
N ILE A 160 -4.87 -18.14 5.48
CA ILE A 160 -6.19 -18.53 5.03
C ILE A 160 -6.18 -18.49 3.49
N ASP A 161 -6.25 -19.66 2.85
CA ASP A 161 -5.98 -19.85 1.42
C ASP A 161 -6.76 -18.93 0.49
N ARG A 162 -8.04 -18.67 0.78
CA ARG A 162 -8.88 -17.77 -0.05
C ARG A 162 -8.38 -16.32 -0.11
N TYR A 163 -7.44 -15.93 0.75
CA TYR A 163 -6.80 -14.62 0.72
C TYR A 163 -5.37 -14.66 0.17
N SER A 164 -4.86 -15.84 -0.17
CA SER A 164 -3.57 -16.00 -0.85
C SER A 164 -3.73 -15.76 -2.35
N TYR A 165 -2.83 -14.97 -2.94
CA TYR A 165 -2.86 -14.69 -4.38
C TYR A 165 -1.49 -14.24 -4.90
N ASP A 166 -1.24 -14.50 -6.18
CA ASP A 166 -0.14 -13.92 -6.95
C ASP A 166 -0.74 -13.16 -8.14
N ARG A 167 -0.42 -11.88 -8.26
CA ARG A 167 -0.99 -10.99 -9.26
C ARG A 167 0.11 -10.31 -10.05
N HIS A 168 -0.02 -10.38 -11.37
CA HIS A 168 0.82 -9.66 -12.32
C HIS A 168 -0.03 -8.60 -13.01
N THR A 169 0.49 -7.39 -13.15
CA THR A 169 -0.21 -6.29 -13.78
C THR A 169 0.73 -5.56 -14.73
N VAL A 170 0.23 -5.25 -15.91
CA VAL A 170 0.91 -4.44 -16.91
C VAL A 170 0.04 -3.25 -17.19
N THR A 171 0.57 -2.04 -17.00
CA THR A 171 -0.16 -0.80 -17.20
C THR A 171 0.56 0.06 -18.22
N ALA A 172 -0.16 0.54 -19.24
CA ALA A 172 0.35 1.55 -20.15
C ALA A 172 -0.50 2.82 -20.00
N SER A 173 0.16 3.95 -19.76
CA SER A 173 -0.49 5.22 -19.43
C SER A 173 -0.01 6.34 -20.35
N LEU A 174 -0.94 7.06 -20.99
CA LEU A 174 -0.64 8.28 -21.74
C LEU A 174 -1.18 9.49 -20.96
N ALA A 175 -0.30 10.41 -20.58
CA ALA A 175 -0.67 11.66 -19.94
C ALA A 175 -0.53 12.83 -20.93
N VAL A 176 -1.57 13.68 -21.01
CA VAL A 176 -1.60 14.89 -21.86
C VAL A 176 -2.07 16.09 -21.02
N GLY A 177 -1.19 17.06 -20.82
CA GLY A 177 -1.50 18.34 -20.16
C GLY A 177 -1.98 19.40 -21.15
N PHE A 178 -3.00 20.17 -20.77
CA PHE A 178 -3.56 21.30 -21.53
C PHE A 178 -3.16 22.65 -20.92
#